data_AF-A0A6I7N3W4-F1
#
_entry.id   AF-A0A6I7N3W4-F1
#
_cell.length_a   1.000
_cell.length_b   1.000
_cell.length_c   1.000
_cell.angle_alpha   90.00
_cell.angle_beta   90.00
_cell.angle_gamma   90.00
#
_symmetry.space_group_name_H-M   'P 1'
#
loop_
_entity.id
_entity.type
_entity.pdbx_description
1 polymer ?
#
loop_
_entity_poly.entity_id
_entity_poly.type
_entity_poly.pdbx_seq_one_letter_code
_entity_poly.pdbx_strand_id
1 'polypeptide(L)'
;MTVLTILAYILGFALFVFIGFALWQYGRENYGFNIYGLGTVIRGLISYVALYFAIMIDTPDDRLVLLIIVGVLWLWTFVLTLIRTNILIAVLALIYQAIAAIGFYFLLNQAVRIFYGVKGKF
;
A
#
# COMPACT_ATOMS: atom_id res chain seq x y z
N MET A 1 -22.41 -5.76 10.83
CA MET A 1 -21.86 -4.38 10.75
C MET A 1 -22.93 -3.42 11.21
N THR A 2 -22.62 -2.48 12.09
CA THR A 2 -23.57 -1.42 12.49
C THR A 2 -23.43 -0.22 11.55
N VAL A 3 -24.45 0.65 11.49
CA VAL A 3 -24.41 1.90 10.71
C VAL A 3 -23.21 2.76 11.10
N LEU A 4 -22.88 2.80 12.39
CA LEU A 4 -21.73 3.53 12.91
C LEU A 4 -20.40 2.99 12.35
N THR A 5 -20.27 1.67 12.19
CA THR A 5 -19.08 1.04 11.58
C THR A 5 -18.93 1.44 10.11
N ILE A 6 -20.03 1.49 9.36
CA ILE A 6 -20.00 1.89 7.93
C ILE A 6 -19.56 3.35 7.80
N LEU A 7 -20.14 4.24 8.60
CA LEU A 7 -19.78 5.66 8.63
C LEU A 7 -18.30 5.86 9.00
N ALA A 8 -17.79 5.10 9.97
CA ALA A 8 -16.38 5.14 10.35
C ALA A 8 -15.45 4.72 9.18
N TYR A 9 -15.79 3.70 8.40
CA TYR A 9 -15.02 3.33 7.20
C TYR A 9 -15.04 4.40 6.12
N ILE A 10 -16.21 5.01 5.86
CA ILE A 10 -16.35 6.07 4.87
C ILE A 10 -15.53 7.30 5.28
N LEU A 11 -15.66 7.75 6.53
CA LEU A 11 -14.89 8.87 7.08
C LEU A 11 -13.39 8.57 7.10
N GLY A 12 -12.99 7.37 7.51
CA GLY A 12 -11.59 6.96 7.51
C GLY A 12 -10.99 6.97 6.10
N PHE A 13 -11.73 6.46 5.11
CA PHE A 13 -11.31 6.49 3.71
C PHE A 13 -11.22 7.92 3.16
N ALA A 14 -12.22 8.77 3.42
CA ALA A 14 -12.20 10.17 3.00
C ALA A 14 -11.01 10.93 3.62
N LEU A 15 -10.74 10.72 4.91
CA LEU A 15 -9.60 11.29 5.61
C LEU A 15 -8.27 10.81 5.03
N PHE A 16 -8.15 9.52 4.72
CA PHE A 16 -6.98 8.95 4.06
C PHE A 16 -6.73 9.58 2.69
N VAL A 17 -7.75 9.74 1.86
CA VAL A 17 -7.61 10.40 0.55
C VAL A 17 -7.21 11.87 0.73
N PHE A 18 -7.82 12.57 1.68
CA PHE A 18 -7.51 13.97 1.97
C PHE A 18 -6.06 14.18 2.41
N ILE A 19 -5.58 13.39 3.37
CA ILE A 19 -4.19 13.47 3.85
C ILE A 19 -3.23 13.11 2.71
N GLY A 20 -3.55 12.11 1.88
CA GLY A 20 -2.69 11.71 0.76
C GLY A 20 -2.56 12.83 -0.27
N PHE A 21 -3.67 13.49 -0.60
CA PHE A 21 -3.65 14.67 -1.46
C PHE A 21 -2.84 15.81 -0.87
N ALA A 22 -3.02 16.11 0.43
CA ALA A 22 -2.28 17.16 1.11
C ALA A 22 -0.76 16.89 1.11
N LEU A 23 -0.35 15.64 1.35
CA LEU A 23 1.06 15.23 1.30
C LEU A 23 1.65 15.36 -0.10
N TRP A 24 0.87 14.99 -1.13
CA TRP A 24 1.31 15.12 -2.51
C TRP A 24 1.51 16.57 -2.92
N GLN A 25 0.53 17.42 -2.60
CA GLN A 25 0.60 18.85 -2.87
C GLN A 25 1.79 19.47 -2.12
N TYR A 26 1.92 19.19 -0.82
CA TYR A 26 3.01 19.71 0.00
C TYR A 26 4.39 19.24 -0.50
N GLY A 27 4.52 17.96 -0.88
CA GLY A 27 5.74 17.39 -1.46
C GLY A 27 6.15 18.05 -2.78
N ARG A 28 5.16 18.35 -3.63
CA ARG A 28 5.36 19.04 -4.90
C ARG A 28 5.76 20.51 -4.71
N GLU A 29 5.05 21.23 -3.87
CA GLU A 29 5.24 22.68 -3.68
C GLU A 29 6.53 23.00 -2.93
N ASN A 30 6.88 22.22 -1.89
CA ASN A 30 8.02 22.53 -1.03
C ASN A 30 9.32 21.84 -1.46
N TYR A 31 9.23 20.70 -2.15
CA TYR A 31 10.41 19.89 -2.49
C TYR A 31 10.55 19.60 -3.99
N GLY A 32 9.61 20.04 -4.84
CA GLY A 32 9.62 19.71 -6.27
C GLY A 32 9.53 18.21 -6.55
N PHE A 33 9.15 17.40 -5.56
CA PHE A 33 9.22 15.94 -5.62
C PHE A 33 7.81 15.34 -5.68
N ASN A 34 7.56 14.51 -6.69
CA ASN A 34 6.32 13.74 -6.77
C ASN A 34 6.45 12.44 -5.97
N ILE A 35 5.96 12.45 -4.72
CA ILE A 35 5.95 11.28 -3.84
C ILE A 35 5.20 10.08 -4.44
N TYR A 36 4.25 10.32 -5.34
CA TYR A 36 3.48 9.31 -6.08
C TYR A 36 3.93 9.18 -7.54
N GLY A 37 5.22 9.45 -7.82
CA GLY A 37 5.80 9.27 -9.15
C GLY A 37 5.75 7.82 -9.64
N LEU A 38 5.91 7.62 -10.95
CA LEU A 38 5.80 6.31 -11.60
C LEU A 38 6.69 5.24 -10.95
N GLY A 39 7.92 5.58 -10.55
CA GLY A 39 8.80 4.66 -9.86
C GLY A 39 8.27 4.18 -8.50
N THR A 40 7.59 5.04 -7.75
CA THR A 40 6.92 4.66 -6.49
C THR A 40 5.72 3.76 -6.76
N VAL A 41 4.93 4.05 -7.79
CA VAL A 41 3.79 3.22 -8.19
C VAL A 41 4.24 1.81 -8.59
N ILE A 42 5.27 1.70 -9.44
CA ILE A 42 5.81 0.41 -9.88
C ILE A 42 6.33 -0.41 -8.69
N ARG A 43 7.15 0.21 -7.81
CA ARG A 43 7.64 -0.46 -6.60
C ARG A 43 6.50 -0.91 -5.69
N GLY A 44 5.49 -0.05 -5.51
CA GLY A 44 4.27 -0.36 -4.77
C GLY A 44 3.59 -1.61 -5.34
N LEU A 45 3.28 -1.62 -6.64
CA LEU A 45 2.63 -2.75 -7.31
C LEU A 45 3.41 -4.06 -7.17
N ILE A 46 4.73 -4.04 -7.41
CA ILE A 46 5.57 -5.24 -7.25
C ILE A 46 5.53 -5.72 -5.80
N SER A 47 5.64 -4.80 -4.84
CA SER A 47 5.59 -5.16 -3.42
C SER A 47 4.22 -5.71 -3.02
N TYR A 48 3.11 -5.20 -3.56
CA TYR A 48 1.77 -5.67 -3.21
C TYR A 48 1.50 -7.06 -3.79
N VAL A 49 1.97 -7.32 -5.01
CA VAL A 49 1.90 -8.65 -5.62
C VAL A 49 2.76 -9.66 -4.84
N ALA A 50 4.00 -9.28 -4.51
CA ALA A 50 4.88 -10.13 -3.71
C ALA A 50 4.28 -10.43 -2.33
N LEU A 51 3.69 -9.43 -1.67
CA LEU A 51 3.01 -9.60 -0.39
C LEU A 51 1.78 -10.51 -0.50
N TYR A 52 0.98 -10.35 -1.55
CA TYR A 52 -0.17 -11.21 -1.81
C TYR A 52 0.26 -12.69 -1.92
N PHE A 53 1.29 -12.98 -2.71
CA PHE A 53 1.81 -14.35 -2.82
C PHE A 53 2.47 -14.84 -1.53
N ALA A 54 3.15 -13.97 -0.77
CA ALA A 54 3.73 -14.31 0.52
C ALA A 54 2.66 -14.77 1.53
N ILE A 55 1.46 -14.19 1.46
CA ILE A 55 0.32 -14.58 2.31
C ILE A 55 -0.28 -15.92 1.86
N MET A 56 -0.24 -16.22 0.56
CA MET A 56 -0.87 -17.42 -0.02
C MET A 56 0.05 -18.65 -0.06
N ILE A 57 1.36 -18.48 0.11
CA ILE A 57 2.33 -19.57 0.02
C ILE A 57 2.56 -20.23 1.39
N ASP A 58 2.52 -21.56 1.43
CA ASP A 58 2.73 -22.34 2.66
C ASP A 58 4.22 -22.64 2.90
N THR A 59 5.04 -22.63 1.86
CA THR A 59 6.49 -22.89 1.95
C THR A 59 7.19 -21.75 2.73
N PRO A 60 7.81 -22.03 3.89
CA PRO A 60 8.41 -20.99 4.73
C PRO A 60 9.54 -20.21 4.05
N ASP A 61 10.38 -20.88 3.27
CA ASP A 61 11.54 -20.28 2.60
C ASP A 61 11.10 -19.29 1.51
N ASP A 62 10.18 -19.71 0.63
CA ASP A 62 9.64 -18.85 -0.43
C ASP A 62 8.88 -17.65 0.17
N ARG A 63 8.10 -17.88 1.24
CA ARG A 63 7.42 -16.82 1.98
C ARG A 63 8.42 -15.79 2.50
N LEU A 64 9.51 -16.23 3.10
CA LEU A 64 10.54 -15.35 3.64
C LEU A 64 11.18 -14.50 2.54
N VAL A 65 11.53 -15.11 1.40
CA VAL A 65 12.09 -14.40 0.24
C VAL A 65 11.14 -13.30 -0.25
N LEU A 66 9.84 -13.60 -0.38
CA LEU A 66 8.85 -12.62 -0.80
C LEU A 66 8.70 -11.47 0.22
N LEU A 67 8.69 -11.77 1.52
CA LEU A 67 8.64 -10.75 2.57
C LEU A 67 9.89 -9.86 2.57
N ILE A 68 11.07 -10.42 2.30
CA ILE A 68 12.30 -9.64 2.13
C ILE A 68 12.17 -8.69 0.93
N ILE A 69 11.67 -9.17 -0.22
CA ILE A 69 11.43 -8.33 -1.40
C ILE A 69 10.49 -7.17 -1.05
N VAL A 70 9.38 -7.44 -0.35
CA VAL A 70 8.43 -6.42 0.12
C VAL A 70 9.15 -5.38 1.00
N GLY A 71 9.89 -5.85 2.00
CA GLY A 71 10.63 -5.00 2.93
C GLY A 71 11.66 -4.10 2.22
N VAL A 72 12.41 -4.67 1.27
CA VAL A 72 13.41 -3.92 0.47
C VAL A 72 12.74 -2.84 -0.37
N LEU A 73 11.63 -3.13 -1.04
CA LEU A 73 10.92 -2.16 -1.88
C LEU A 73 10.28 -1.03 -1.08
N TRP A 74 9.76 -1.34 0.11
CA TRP A 74 9.18 -0.35 1.01
C TRP A 74 10.26 0.53 1.63
N LEU A 75 11.37 -0.08 2.07
CA LEU A 75 12.53 0.64 2.59
C LEU A 75 13.15 1.53 1.51
N TRP A 76 13.24 1.05 0.27
CA TRP A 76 13.68 1.86 -0.86
C TRP A 76 12.81 3.11 -1.01
N THR A 77 11.48 2.95 -0.97
CA THR A 77 10.54 4.07 -1.12
C THR A 77 10.65 5.04 0.05
N PHE A 78 10.82 4.53 1.27
CA PHE A 78 11.08 5.32 2.46
C PHE A 78 12.35 6.16 2.31
N VAL A 79 13.49 5.53 1.98
CA VAL A 79 14.79 6.20 1.84
C VAL A 79 14.75 7.26 0.75
N LEU A 80 14.17 6.97 -0.42
CA LEU A 80 14.01 7.96 -1.47
C LEU A 80 13.15 9.15 -1.04
N THR A 81 12.04 8.88 -0.36
CA THR A 81 11.16 9.94 0.14
C THR A 81 11.88 10.79 1.19
N LEU A 82 12.64 10.15 2.08
CA LEU A 82 13.42 10.82 3.13
C LEU A 82 14.48 11.75 2.53
N ILE A 83 15.25 11.27 1.55
CA ILE A 83 16.33 12.06 0.90
C ILE A 83 15.75 13.25 0.11
N ARG A 84 14.53 13.10 -0.44
CA ARG A 84 13.91 14.11 -1.30
C ARG A 84 12.98 15.07 -0.56
N THR A 85 12.57 14.75 0.66
CA THR A 85 11.57 15.54 1.41
C THR A 85 11.96 15.71 2.88
N ASN A 86 11.25 15.06 3.81
CA ASN A 86 11.53 15.04 5.24
C ASN A 86 11.07 13.72 5.87
N ILE A 87 11.43 13.49 7.14
CA ILE A 87 11.11 12.25 7.85
C ILE A 87 9.61 12.02 8.05
N LEU A 88 8.82 13.08 8.28
CA LEU A 88 7.38 12.99 8.49
C LEU A 88 6.69 12.45 7.22
N ILE A 89 7.03 12.99 6.05
CA ILE A 89 6.49 12.54 4.76
C ILE A 89 6.95 11.12 4.46
N ALA A 90 8.21 10.77 4.77
CA ALA A 90 8.73 9.43 4.55
C ALA A 90 7.99 8.38 5.42
N VAL A 91 7.76 8.67 6.69
CA VAL A 91 6.99 7.79 7.60
C VAL A 91 5.55 7.68 7.14
N LEU A 92 4.91 8.79 6.76
CA LEU A 92 3.55 8.75 6.23
C LEU A 92 3.51 7.91 4.94
N ALA A 93 4.47 8.05 4.03
CA ALA A 93 4.54 7.25 2.81
C ALA A 93 4.63 5.73 3.09
N LEU A 94 5.28 5.30 4.17
CA LEU A 94 5.26 3.90 4.62
C LEU A 94 3.86 3.48 5.12
N ILE A 95 3.21 4.33 5.92
CA ILE A 95 1.84 4.07 6.40
C ILE A 95 0.87 3.96 5.22
N TYR A 96 1.00 4.85 4.23
CA TYR A 96 0.21 4.80 2.99
C TYR A 96 0.43 3.49 2.22
N GLN A 97 1.68 3.01 2.11
CA GLN A 97 1.96 1.72 1.47
C GLN A 97 1.31 0.55 2.21
N ALA A 98 1.35 0.55 3.54
CA ALA A 98 0.70 -0.49 4.34
C ALA A 98 -0.82 -0.52 4.13
N ILE A 99 -1.47 0.65 4.17
CA ILE A 99 -2.92 0.76 3.95
C ILE A 99 -3.27 0.37 2.51
N ALA A 100 -2.50 0.82 1.52
CA ALA A 100 -2.68 0.46 0.12
C ALA A 100 -2.51 -1.04 -0.13
N ALA A 101 -1.56 -1.70 0.54
CA ALA A 101 -1.36 -3.14 0.45
C ALA A 101 -2.57 -3.93 0.96
N ILE A 102 -3.19 -3.48 2.06
CA ILE A 102 -4.44 -4.07 2.58
C ILE A 102 -5.56 -3.92 1.55
N GLY A 103 -5.75 -2.71 1.00
CA GLY A 103 -6.74 -2.47 -0.05
C GLY A 103 -6.51 -3.33 -1.30
N PHE A 104 -5.24 -3.44 -1.73
CA PHE A 104 -4.85 -4.26 -2.87
C PHE A 104 -5.12 -5.76 -2.65
N TYR A 105 -4.87 -6.28 -1.45
CA TYR A 105 -5.20 -7.64 -1.08
C TYR A 105 -6.70 -7.93 -1.23
N PHE A 106 -7.56 -7.03 -0.71
CA PHE A 106 -9.01 -7.17 -0.87
C PHE A 106 -9.45 -7.10 -2.34
N LEU A 107 -8.88 -6.18 -3.12
CA LEU A 107 -9.17 -6.05 -4.55
C LEU A 107 -8.77 -7.31 -5.33
N LEU A 108 -7.57 -7.85 -5.09
CA LEU A 108 -7.12 -9.08 -5.74
C LEU A 108 -7.99 -10.27 -5.38
N ASN A 109 -8.31 -10.44 -4.10
CA ASN A 109 -9.20 -11.53 -3.67
C ASN A 109 -10.59 -11.41 -4.31
N GLN A 110 -11.14 -10.20 -4.40
CA GLN A 110 -12.42 -9.98 -5.07
C GLN A 110 -12.32 -10.28 -6.57
N ALA A 111 -11.24 -9.87 -7.24
CA ALA A 111 -11.00 -10.19 -8.64
C ALA A 111 -10.90 -11.70 -8.86
N VAL A 112 -10.09 -12.42 -8.07
CA VAL A 112 -9.94 -13.88 -8.13
C VAL A 112 -11.29 -14.58 -7.94
N ARG A 113 -12.12 -14.13 -6.98
CA ARG A 113 -13.47 -14.67 -6.76
C ARG A 113 -14.37 -14.51 -7.98
N ILE A 114 -14.31 -13.35 -8.64
CA ILE A 114 -15.10 -13.06 -9.85
C ILE A 114 -14.64 -13.93 -11.03
N PHE A 115 -13.32 -14.01 -11.26
CA PHE A 115 -12.76 -14.71 -12.42
C PHE A 115 -12.83 -16.24 -12.31
N TYR A 116 -12.59 -16.79 -11.12
CA TYR A 116 -12.51 -18.25 -10.93
C TYR A 116 -13.78 -18.86 -10.32
N GLY A 117 -14.82 -18.06 -10.04
CA GLY A 117 -16.09 -18.55 -9.52
C GLY A 117 -16.00 -19.24 -8.15
N VAL A 118 -14.90 -19.05 -7.42
CA VAL A 118 -14.65 -19.70 -6.13
C VAL A 118 -15.58 -19.09 -5.08
N LYS A 119 -16.73 -19.74 -4.85
CA LYS A 119 -17.60 -19.52 -3.70
C LYS A 119 -17.02 -20.26 -2.49
N GLY A 120 -15.93 -19.77 -1.91
CA GLY A 120 -15.28 -20.41 -0.77
C GLY A 120 -14.92 -19.40 0.32
N LYS A 121 -15.40 -19.67 1.55
CA LYS A 121 -15.00 -18.95 2.76
C LYS A 121 -13.49 -19.08 2.95
N PHE A 122 -12.79 -17.96 2.93
CA PHE A 122 -11.49 -17.76 3.57
C PHE A 122 -11.65 -16.58 4.51
#